data_AF-Q8NPC8-F1
#
_entry.id   AF-Q8NPC8-F1
#
_cell.length_a   1.000
_cell.length_b   1.000
_cell.length_c   1.000
_cell.angle_alpha   90.00
_cell.angle_beta   90.00
_cell.angle_gamma   90.00
#
_symmetry.space_group_name_H-M   'P 1'
#
loop_
_entity.id
_entity.type
_entity.pdbx_description
1 polymer ?
#
loop_
_entity_poly.entity_id
_entity_poly.type
_entity_poly.pdbx_seq_one_letter_code
_entity_poly.pdbx_strand_id
1 'polypeptide(L)' 'MPTKTYSEEFKRDAVALYENSDGASLQQIANDLGINRVTLKNFDQ' A
#
# COMPACT_ATOMS: atom_id res chain seq x y z
N MET A 1 -19.66 -1.16 -9.53
CA MET A 1 -18.85 -0.09 -8.91
C MET A 1 -17.50 -0.12 -9.60
N PRO A 2 -16.95 1.00 -10.10
CA PRO A 2 -15.62 0.99 -10.70
C PRO A 2 -14.64 0.58 -9.61
N THR A 3 -14.06 -0.61 -9.73
CA THR A 3 -12.93 -0.99 -8.89
C THR A 3 -11.82 -0.02 -9.22
N LYS A 4 -11.31 0.73 -8.24
CA LYS A 4 -10.05 1.45 -8.40
C LYS A 4 -8.98 0.38 -8.64
N THR A 5 -8.70 0.11 -9.90
CA THR A 5 -7.69 -0.85 -10.31
C THR A 5 -6.35 -0.16 -10.13
N TYR A 6 -5.69 -0.40 -9.00
CA TYR A 6 -4.29 -0.04 -8.83
C TYR A 6 -3.46 -0.90 -9.76
N SER A 7 -2.49 -0.31 -10.47
CA SER A 7 -1.56 -1.06 -11.30
C SER A 7 -0.73 -2.01 -10.43
N GLU A 8 -0.33 -3.16 -10.97
CA GLU A 8 0.53 -4.11 -10.25
C GLU A 8 1.86 -3.48 -9.84
N GLU A 9 2.39 -2.56 -10.66
CA GLU A 9 3.59 -1.76 -10.34
C GLU A 9 3.39 -0.94 -9.06
N PHE A 10 2.27 -0.22 -8.94
CA PHE A 10 1.96 0.55 -7.74
C PHE A 10 1.82 -0.34 -6.50
N LYS A 11 1.17 -1.50 -6.62
CA LYS A 11 1.05 -2.45 -5.51
C LYS A 11 2.41 -2.92 -5.04
N ARG A 12 3.28 -3.28 -5.99
CA ARG A 12 4.63 -3.77 -5.71
C ARG A 12 5.49 -2.71 -5.04
N ASP A 13 5.45 -1.48 -5.54
CA ASP A 13 6.16 -0.36 -4.94
C ASP A 13 5.64 -0.04 -3.54
N ALA A 14 4.31 -0.07 -3.34
CA ALA A 14 3.69 0.16 -2.04
C ALA A 14 4.09 -0.91 -1.00
N VAL A 15 4.13 -2.19 -1.40
CA VAL A 15 4.58 -3.31 -0.56
C VAL A 15 6.08 -3.20 -0.30
N ALA A 16 6.90 -2.94 -1.32
CA ALA A 16 8.34 -2.78 -1.15
C ALA A 16 8.68 -1.60 -0.21
N LEU A 17 7.93 -0.51 -0.30
CA LEU A 17 8.08 0.63 0.62
C LEU A 17 7.76 0.19 2.06
N TYR A 18 6.69 -0.58 2.27
CA TYR A 18 6.34 -1.12 3.58
C TYR A 18 7.39 -2.07 4.14
N GLU A 19 7.89 -3.00 3.33
CA GLU A 19 8.95 -3.94 3.71
C GLU A 19 10.28 -3.24 4.02
N ASN A 20 10.63 -2.17 3.28
CA ASN A 20 11.86 -1.40 3.51
C ASN A 20 11.75 -0.42 4.67
N SER A 21 10.54 -0.11 5.14
CA SER A 21 10.33 0.85 6.21
C SER A 21 10.31 0.15 7.56
N ASP A 22 11.48 -0.23 8.06
CA ASP A 22 11.64 -0.80 9.39
C ASP A 22 11.21 0.21 10.47
N GLY A 23 9.96 0.08 10.94
CA GLY A 23 9.37 0.95 11.97
C GLY A 23 8.30 1.93 11.49
N ALA A 24 8.01 2.02 10.19
CA ALA A 24 6.85 2.79 9.73
C ALA A 24 5.57 1.98 9.91
N SER A 25 4.53 2.59 10.49
CA SER A 25 3.24 1.92 10.59
C SER A 25 2.59 1.79 9.20
N LEU A 26 1.88 0.69 8.97
CA LEU A 26 1.03 0.48 7.79
C LEU A 26 0.10 1.68 7.52
N GLN A 27 -0.36 2.34 8.59
CA GLN A 27 -1.19 3.55 8.53
C GLN A 27 -0.43 4.74 7.94
N GLN A 28 0.83 4.95 8.34
CA GLN A 28 1.67 6.04 7.83
C GLN A 28 1.96 5.87 6.35
N ILE A 29 2.35 4.66 5.93
CA ILE A 29 2.65 4.38 4.52
C ILE A 29 1.39 4.48 3.65
N ALA A 30 0.27 3.96 4.13
CA ALA A 30 -0.99 4.11 3.42
C ALA A 30 -1.40 5.59 3.27
N ASN A 31 -1.21 6.40 4.32
CA ASN A 31 -1.47 7.84 4.27
C ASN A 31 -0.54 8.56 3.28
N ASP A 32 0.75 8.21 3.25
CA ASP A 32 1.75 8.80 2.34
C ASP A 32 1.42 8.49 0.88
N LEU A 33 1.01 7.25 0.61
CA LEU A 33 0.54 6.78 -0.69
C LEU A 33 -0.87 7.28 -1.05
N GLY A 34 -1.58 7.94 -0.12
CA GLY A 34 -2.96 8.40 -0.33
C GLY A 34 -4.01 7.29 -0.45
N ILE A 35 -3.70 6.09 0.05
CA ILE A 35 -4.58 4.91 0.01
C ILE A 35 -5.08 4.53 1.41
N ASN A 36 -6.09 3.66 1.47
CA ASN A 36 -6.54 3.13 2.75
C ASN A 36 -5.56 2.06 3.26
N ARG A 37 -5.31 2.01 4.57
CA ARG A 37 -4.49 0.94 5.20
C ARG A 37 -4.97 -0.47 4.84
N VAL A 38 -6.29 -0.65 4.68
CA VAL A 38 -6.88 -1.94 4.29
C VAL A 38 -6.47 -2.28 2.87
N THR A 39 -6.44 -1.30 1.96
CA THR A 39 -5.96 -1.48 0.58
C THR A 39 -4.50 -1.90 0.57
N LEU A 40 -3.64 -1.23 1.35
CA LEU A 40 -2.23 -1.61 1.47
C LEU A 40 -2.08 -3.05 2.00
N LYS A 41 -2.85 -3.42 3.03
CA LYS A 41 -2.88 -4.80 3.56
C LYS A 41 -3.37 -5.83 2.53
N ASN A 42 -4.23 -5.44 1.60
CA ASN A 42 -4.68 -6.32 0.51
C ASN A 42 -3.61 -6.52 -0.57
N PHE A 43 -2.57 -5.67 -0.63
CA PHE A 43 -1.45 -5.87 -1.57
C PHE A 43 -0.41 -6.86 -1.05
N ASP A 44 -0.34 -7.01 0.27
CA ASP A 44 0.53 -7.96 0.99
C ASP A 44 -0.06 -9.38 1.10
N GLN A 45 -1.33 -9.56 0.71
CA GLN A 45 -2.06 -10.84 0.80
C GLN A 45 -1.95 -11.66 -0.49
#